data_AF-A0A7W0G8J2-F1
#
_entry.id   AF-A0A7W0G8J2-F1
#
_cell.length_a   1.000
_cell.length_b   1.000
_cell.length_c   1.000
_cell.angle_alpha   90.00
_cell.angle_beta   90.00
_cell.angle_gamma   90.00
#
_symmetry.space_group_name_H-M   'P 1'
#
loop_
_entity.id
_entity.type
_entity.pdbx_description
1 polymer ?
#
loop_
_entity_poly.entity_id
_entity_poly.type
_entity_poly.pdbx_seq_one_letter_code
_entity_poly.pdbx_strand_id
1 'polypeptide(L)'
;AITNEIAREALELLEVDEEGLERTDRDLLHAIAHKFDGGPVGLSTLAVTLGEETDTIEDVYEPYLLQLGFLQRTPRGRIITKLGRAHISAQELDLQEQIQFAQDP
;
A
#
# COMPACT_ATOMS: atom_id res chain seq x y z
N ALA A 1 8.49 23.86 18.73
CA ALA A 1 9.52 22.95 18.19
C ALA A 1 8.84 21.64 17.83
N ILE A 2 9.24 20.97 16.75
CA ILE A 2 8.69 19.67 16.36
C ILE A 2 9.44 18.60 17.16
N THR A 3 8.72 17.76 17.92
CA THR A 3 9.28 16.59 18.62
C THR A 3 8.92 15.31 17.87
N ASN A 4 9.64 14.22 18.16
CA ASN A 4 9.32 12.92 17.56
C ASN A 4 7.92 12.44 17.95
N GLU A 5 7.43 12.72 19.17
CA GLU A 5 6.07 12.32 19.54
C GLU A 5 5.03 13.05 18.68
N ILE A 6 5.17 14.37 18.51
CA ILE A 6 4.24 15.18 17.71
C ILE A 6 4.30 14.77 16.23
N ALA A 7 5.50 14.43 15.71
CA ALA A 7 5.65 13.96 14.35
C ALA A 7 4.98 12.59 14.14
N ARG A 8 5.11 11.67 15.10
CA ARG A 8 4.49 10.35 15.06
C ARG A 8 2.97 10.43 15.13
N GLU A 9 2.44 11.23 16.05
CA GLU A 9 0.99 11.48 16.16
C GLU A 9 0.42 12.06 14.86
N ALA A 10 1.14 12.98 14.22
CA ALA A 10 0.72 13.54 12.94
C ALA A 10 0.72 12.50 11.80
N LEU A 11 1.71 11.60 11.75
CA LEU A 11 1.76 10.52 10.74
C LEU A 11 0.66 9.48 10.95
N GLU A 12 0.36 9.13 12.20
CA GLU A 12 -0.79 8.28 12.55
C GLU A 12 -2.11 8.91 12.07
N LEU A 13 -2.29 10.22 12.27
CA LEU A 13 -3.44 10.99 11.78
C LEU A 13 -3.55 11.04 10.25
N LEU A 14 -2.41 10.99 9.55
CA LEU A 14 -2.35 10.97 8.08
C LEU A 14 -2.46 9.55 7.51
N GLU A 15 -2.60 8.53 8.36
CA GLU A 15 -2.66 7.12 7.97
C GLU A 15 -1.45 6.69 7.12
N VAL A 16 -0.28 7.25 7.42
CA VAL A 16 0.99 6.91 6.75
C VAL A 16 1.66 5.77 7.53
N ASP A 17 2.06 4.72 6.83
CA ASP A 17 2.76 3.59 7.47
C ASP A 17 4.25 3.87 7.70
N GLU A 18 4.94 2.94 8.37
CA GLU A 18 6.37 3.06 8.70
C GLU A 18 7.29 3.12 7.46
N GLU A 19 6.84 2.63 6.30
CA GLU A 19 7.56 2.73 5.02
C GLU A 19 7.25 4.04 4.27
N GLY A 20 6.38 4.88 4.85
CA GLY A 20 5.96 6.14 4.28
C GLY A 20 4.85 6.01 3.24
N LEU A 21 4.15 4.88 3.17
CA LEU A 21 3.04 4.69 2.23
C LEU A 21 1.78 5.34 2.75
N GLU A 22 1.09 6.08 1.90
CA GLU A 22 -0.26 6.57 2.18
C GLU A 22 -1.29 5.45 2.00
N ARG A 23 -2.52 5.70 2.45
CA ARG A 23 -3.63 4.74 2.29
C ARG A 23 -3.82 4.29 0.84
N THR A 24 -3.71 5.20 -0.13
CA THR A 24 -3.92 4.88 -1.55
C THR A 24 -2.81 4.00 -2.13
N ASP A 25 -1.55 4.18 -1.68
CA ASP A 25 -0.43 3.31 -2.07
C ASP A 25 -0.67 1.87 -1.59
N ARG A 26 -1.13 1.72 -0.34
CA ARG A 26 -1.49 0.42 0.23
C ARG A 26 -2.70 -0.18 -0.47
N ASP A 27 -3.73 0.61 -0.77
CA ASP A 27 -4.90 0.17 -1.53
C ASP A 27 -4.50 -0.38 -2.91
N LEU A 28 -3.52 0.23 -3.59
CA LEU A 28 -2.97 -0.26 -4.85
C LEU A 28 -2.30 -1.63 -4.69
N LEU A 29 -1.41 -1.77 -3.69
CA LEU A 29 -0.73 -3.04 -3.42
C LEU A 29 -1.73 -4.14 -3.02
N HIS A 30 -2.70 -3.84 -2.14
CA HIS A 30 -3.77 -4.75 -1.76
C HIS A 30 -4.62 -5.17 -2.97
N ALA A 31 -4.97 -4.24 -3.87
CA ALA A 31 -5.72 -4.57 -5.06
C ALA A 31 -4.96 -5.60 -5.91
N ILE A 32 -3.67 -5.38 -6.16
CA ILE A 32 -2.86 -6.33 -6.91
C ILE A 32 -2.75 -7.67 -6.17
N ALA A 33 -2.48 -7.65 -4.86
CA ALA A 33 -2.27 -8.85 -4.05
C ALA A 33 -3.51 -9.74 -3.94
N HIS A 34 -4.67 -9.15 -3.63
CA HIS A 34 -5.88 -9.90 -3.27
C HIS A 34 -6.94 -9.90 -4.37
N LYS A 35 -7.15 -8.79 -5.08
CA LYS A 35 -8.17 -8.72 -6.15
C LYS A 35 -7.68 -9.34 -7.45
N PHE A 36 -6.37 -9.31 -7.70
CA PHE A 36 -5.75 -9.80 -8.94
C PHE A 36 -4.72 -10.93 -8.72
N ASP A 37 -4.73 -11.57 -7.55
CA ASP A 37 -3.87 -12.72 -7.20
C ASP A 37 -2.37 -12.49 -7.45
N GLY A 38 -1.92 -11.25 -7.26
CA GLY A 38 -0.55 -10.79 -7.51
C GLY A 38 -0.27 -10.23 -8.90
N GLY A 39 -1.26 -10.20 -9.79
CA GLY A 39 -1.15 -9.70 -11.16
C GLY A 39 -0.71 -10.77 -12.18
N PRO A 40 -0.38 -10.38 -13.43
CA PRO A 40 -0.30 -9.02 -13.95
C PRO A 40 -1.67 -8.37 -14.18
N VAL A 41 -1.81 -7.10 -13.79
CA VAL A 41 -3.02 -6.29 -14.01
C VAL A 41 -2.71 -5.00 -14.77
N GLY A 42 -3.57 -4.63 -15.72
CA GLY A 42 -3.41 -3.41 -16.52
C GLY A 42 -3.60 -2.13 -15.71
N LEU A 43 -2.94 -1.04 -16.12
CA LEU A 43 -3.06 0.27 -15.44
C LEU A 43 -4.49 0.78 -15.41
N SER A 44 -5.21 0.69 -16.54
CA SER A 44 -6.60 1.12 -16.64
C SER A 44 -7.53 0.30 -15.73
N THR A 45 -7.23 -0.99 -15.54
CA THR A 45 -7.99 -1.83 -14.59
C THR A 45 -7.72 -1.41 -13.15
N LEU A 46 -6.47 -1.10 -12.81
CA LEU A 46 -6.12 -0.58 -11.48
C LEU A 46 -6.77 0.78 -11.21
N ALA A 47 -6.72 1.70 -12.18
CA ALA A 47 -7.39 3.00 -12.15
C ALA A 47 -8.88 2.86 -11.81
N VAL A 48 -9.61 2.03 -12.55
CA VAL A 48 -11.04 1.76 -12.28
C VAL A 48 -11.25 1.12 -10.90
N THR A 49 -10.34 0.24 -10.47
CA THR A 49 -10.46 -0.47 -9.19
C THR A 49 -10.23 0.43 -7.99
N LEU A 50 -9.37 1.44 -8.14
CA LEU A 50 -9.01 2.40 -7.10
C LEU A 50 -9.85 3.69 -7.16
N GLY A 51 -10.58 3.92 -8.27
CA GLY A 51 -11.30 5.17 -8.50
C GLY A 51 -10.38 6.34 -8.83
N GLU A 52 -9.22 6.04 -9.41
CA GLU A 52 -8.16 6.99 -9.73
C GLU A 52 -7.97 7.14 -11.25
N GLU A 53 -7.34 8.23 -11.67
CA GLU A 53 -6.91 8.40 -13.06
C GLU A 53 -5.65 7.55 -13.34
N THR A 54 -5.50 7.05 -14.57
CA THR A 54 -4.32 6.24 -14.94
C THR A 54 -3.02 6.99 -14.73
N ASP A 55 -3.02 8.27 -15.08
CA ASP A 55 -1.84 9.13 -15.03
C ASP A 55 -1.46 9.42 -13.56
N THR A 56 -2.45 9.58 -12.67
CA THR A 56 -2.20 9.71 -11.22
C THR A 56 -1.48 8.47 -10.69
N ILE A 57 -1.95 7.26 -11.06
CA ILE A 57 -1.27 6.03 -10.63
C ILE A 57 0.17 5.97 -11.17
N GLU A 58 0.35 6.24 -12.46
CA GLU A 58 1.66 6.12 -13.12
C GLU A 58 2.69 7.15 -12.67
N ASP A 59 2.26 8.40 -12.46
CA ASP A 59 3.13 9.55 -12.21
C ASP A 59 3.27 9.89 -10.72
N VAL A 60 2.30 9.51 -9.87
CA VAL A 60 2.28 9.84 -8.44
C VAL A 60 2.59 8.63 -7.57
N TYR A 61 1.83 7.53 -7.71
CA TYR A 61 1.93 6.39 -6.77
C TYR A 61 3.02 5.39 -7.14
N GLU A 62 3.08 4.97 -8.40
CA GLU A 62 4.02 3.94 -8.83
C GLU A 62 5.50 4.26 -8.61
N PRO A 63 6.00 5.50 -8.79
CA PRO A 63 7.43 5.78 -8.67
C PRO A 63 8.03 5.31 -7.34
N TYR A 64 7.35 5.57 -6.22
CA TYR A 64 7.85 5.19 -4.90
C TYR A 64 7.71 3.69 -4.64
N LEU A 65 6.58 3.09 -5.03
CA LEU A 65 6.36 1.64 -4.91
C LEU A 65 7.34 0.81 -5.74
N LEU A 66 7.75 1.31 -6.90
CA LEU A 66 8.79 0.71 -7.73
C LEU A 66 10.18 0.87 -7.08
N GLN A 67 10.46 2.02 -6.48
CA GLN A 67 11.72 2.29 -5.79
C GLN A 67 11.91 1.39 -4.55
N LEU A 68 10.85 1.18 -3.76
CA LEU A 68 10.82 0.23 -2.64
C LEU A 68 10.89 -1.23 -3.11
N GLY A 69 10.65 -1.48 -4.39
CA GLY A 69 10.59 -2.82 -4.96
C GLY A 69 9.36 -3.59 -4.53
N PHE A 70 8.29 -2.92 -4.12
CA PHE A 70 6.99 -3.53 -3.76
C PHE A 70 6.14 -3.83 -5.00
N LEU A 71 6.34 -3.03 -6.04
CA LEU A 71 5.67 -3.15 -7.33
C LEU A 71 6.69 -3.47 -8.43
N GLN A 72 6.25 -4.14 -9.49
CA GLN A 72 7.01 -4.28 -10.72
C GLN A 72 6.13 -4.05 -11.95
N ARG A 73 6.64 -3.26 -12.91
CA ARG A 73 6.05 -3.13 -14.24
C ARG A 73 6.47 -4.30 -15.15
N THR A 74 5.52 -4.84 -15.90
CA THR A 74 5.76 -5.81 -16.96
C THR A 74 5.01 -5.38 -18.23
N PRO A 75 5.35 -5.91 -19.42
CA PRO A 75 4.59 -5.63 -20.64
C PRO A 75 3.11 -6.04 -20.55
N ARG A 76 2.76 -6.95 -19.63
CA ARG A 76 1.39 -7.45 -19.44
C ARG A 76 0.62 -6.70 -18.35
N GLY A 77 1.27 -5.80 -17.61
CA GLY A 77 0.68 -5.11 -16.46
C GLY A 77 1.59 -5.07 -15.25
N ARG A 78 1.04 -4.65 -14.12
CA ARG A 78 1.71 -4.51 -12.83
C ARG A 78 1.57 -5.81 -12.04
N ILE A 79 2.65 -6.21 -11.37
CA ILE A 79 2.67 -7.34 -10.46
C ILE A 79 3.18 -6.88 -9.10
N ILE A 80 2.66 -7.47 -8.04
CA ILE A 80 3.21 -7.26 -6.69
C ILE A 80 4.44 -8.17 -6.54
N THR A 81 5.49 -7.65 -5.94
CA THR A 81 6.69 -8.45 -5.67
C THR A 81 6.52 -9.26 -4.39
N LYS A 82 7.53 -10.09 -4.09
CA LYS A 82 7.59 -10.77 -2.78
C LYS A 82 7.70 -9.80 -1.62
N LEU A 83 8.44 -8.69 -1.79
CA LEU A 83 8.59 -7.66 -0.76
C LEU A 83 7.26 -6.95 -0.51
N GLY A 84 6.58 -6.51 -1.58
CA GLY A 84 5.27 -5.87 -1.46
C GLY A 84 4.24 -6.79 -0.81
N ARG A 85 4.23 -8.08 -1.16
CA ARG A 85 3.34 -9.05 -0.52
C ARG A 85 3.65 -9.25 0.97
N ALA A 86 4.93 -9.32 1.33
CA ALA A 86 5.34 -9.44 2.72
C ALA A 86 4.95 -8.22 3.55
N HIS A 87 5.10 -7.01 2.99
CA HIS A 87 4.66 -5.76 3.62
C HIS A 87 3.18 -5.78 3.96
N ILE A 88 2.35 -6.10 2.97
CA ILE A 88 0.90 -6.17 3.13
C ILE A 88 0.49 -7.21 4.19
N SER A 89 1.09 -8.40 4.16
CA SER A 89 0.79 -9.43 5.17
C SER A 89 1.24 -9.04 6.58
N ALA A 90 2.33 -8.29 6.72
CA ALA A 90 2.75 -7.79 8.03
C ALA A 90 1.73 -6.81 8.60
N GLN A 91 1.21 -5.89 7.79
CA GLN A 91 0.19 -4.92 8.20
C GLN A 91 -1.12 -5.59 8.63
N GLU A 92 -1.53 -6.66 7.93
CA GLU A 92 -2.71 -7.44 8.30
C GLU A 92 -2.57 -8.16 9.65
N LEU A 93 -1.36 -8.59 9.99
CA LEU A 93 -1.06 -9.23 11.28
C LEU A 93 -1.10 -8.20 12.42
N ASP A 94 -0.50 -7.02 12.22
CA ASP A 94 -0.50 -5.94 13.21
C ASP A 94 -1.94 -5.51 13.55
N LEU A 95 -2.81 -5.42 12.55
CA LEU A 95 -4.23 -5.11 12.74
C LEU A 95 -4.96 -6.22 13.53
N GLN A 96 -4.68 -7.49 13.24
CA GLN A 96 -5.29 -8.62 13.96
C GLN A 96 -4.87 -8.65 15.43
N GLU A 97 -3.60 -8.40 15.73
CA GLU A 97 -3.10 -8.31 17.10
C GLU A 97 -3.78 -7.17 17.85
N GLN A 98 -3.86 -5.97 17.26
CA GLN A 98 -4.54 -4.82 17.87
C GLN A 98 -6.02 -5.10 18.16
N ILE A 99 -6.74 -5.75 17.23
CA ILE A 99 -8.13 -6.14 17.43
C ILE A 99 -8.25 -7.15 18.58
N GLN A 100 -7.39 -8.17 18.61
CA GLN A 100 -7.38 -9.17 19.68
C GLN A 100 -7.14 -8.54 21.06
N PHE A 101 -6.16 -7.63 21.18
CA PHE A 101 -5.90 -6.92 22.43
C PHE A 101 -7.03 -5.97 22.84
N ALA A 102 -7.75 -5.37 21.89
CA ALA A 102 -8.90 -4.51 22.17
C ALA A 102 -10.16 -5.30 22.59
N GLN A 103 -10.18 -6.62 22.40
CA GLN A 103 -11.30 -7.50 22.75
C GLN A 103 -11.09 -8.30 24.05
N ASP A 104 -9.87 -8.27 24.63
CA ASP A 104 -9.60 -8.85 25.95
C ASP A 104 -9.85 -7.79 27.06
N PRO A 105 -10.79 -8.05 28.00
CA PRO A 105 -11.22 -7.09 29.03
C PRO A 105 -10.22 -6.86 30.17
#